data_AF-A0A950I1P1-F1
#
_entry.id   AF-A0A950I1P1-F1
#
_cell.length_a   1.000
_cell.length_b   1.000
_cell.length_c   1.000
_cell.angle_alpha   90.00
_cell.angle_beta   90.00
_cell.angle_gamma   90.00
#
_symmetry.space_group_name_H-M   'P 1'
#
loop_
_entity.id
_entity.type
_entity.pdbx_description
1 polymer ?
#
loop_
_entity_poly.entity_id
_entity_poly.type
_entity_poly.pdbx_seq_one_letter_code
_entity_poly.pdbx_strand_id
1 'polypeptide(L)'
;MQDSPLRYLTFIIVVFVFVLSLALAFLLHAGWWLVLLSGGLTAIGISDLAQTKRSILRNYPILGHLRFFFELIRPEIRQYFLEDDKEETPFSRAQRSIVYQRAKQ
;
A
#
# COMPACT_ATOMS: atom_id res chain seq x y z
N MET A 1 -21.26 15.36 9.96
CA MET A 1 -20.02 15.53 10.73
C MET A 1 -19.70 14.23 11.45
N GLN A 2 -19.25 13.21 10.72
CA GLN A 2 -18.90 11.91 11.31
C GLN A 2 -17.53 11.52 10.78
N ASP A 3 -16.53 12.33 11.14
CA ASP A 3 -15.17 12.10 10.73
C ASP A 3 -14.46 11.22 11.77
N SER A 4 -13.85 10.13 11.29
CA SER A 4 -12.60 9.57 11.85
C SER A 4 -12.57 8.36 12.80
N PRO A 5 -13.54 7.43 12.93
CA PRO A 5 -13.26 6.20 13.69
C PRO A 5 -12.22 5.32 12.96
N LEU A 6 -12.25 5.30 11.61
CA LEU A 6 -11.42 4.43 10.76
C LEU A 6 -9.91 4.64 10.87
N ARG A 7 -9.46 5.83 11.26
CA ARG A 7 -8.04 6.21 11.29
C ARG A 7 -7.22 5.39 12.29
N TYR A 8 -7.77 5.21 13.49
CA TYR A 8 -7.09 4.51 14.57
C TYR A 8 -7.44 3.01 14.63
N LEU A 9 -8.43 2.54 13.85
CA LEU A 9 -8.82 1.12 13.86
C LEU A 9 -7.65 0.19 13.57
N THR A 10 -6.78 0.54 12.62
CA THR A 10 -5.63 -0.32 12.28
C THR A 10 -4.68 -0.45 13.45
N PHE A 11 -4.38 0.65 14.14
CA PHE A 11 -3.55 0.63 15.33
C PHE A 11 -4.21 -0.14 16.47
N ILE A 12 -5.51 0.08 16.70
CA ILE A 12 -6.28 -0.65 17.73
C ILE A 12 -6.29 -2.15 17.46
N ILE A 13 -6.48 -2.58 16.21
CA ILE A 13 -6.44 -3.99 15.81
C ILE A 13 -5.05 -4.58 16.09
N VAL A 14 -3.98 -3.88 15.74
CA VAL A 14 -2.61 -4.36 15.98
C VAL A 14 -2.32 -4.49 17.47
N VAL A 15 -2.73 -3.52 18.29
CA VAL A 15 -2.62 -3.60 19.75
C VAL A 15 -3.44 -4.76 20.31
N PHE A 16 -4.68 -4.95 19.82
CA PHE A 16 -5.53 -6.06 20.23
C PHE A 16 -4.90 -7.42 19.88
N VAL A 17 -4.36 -7.56 18.68
CA VAL A 17 -3.63 -8.77 18.24
C VAL A 17 -2.39 -8.99 19.10
N PHE A 18 -1.65 -7.94 19.47
CA PHE A 18 -0.52 -8.06 20.39
C PHE A 18 -0.95 -8.61 21.75
N VAL A 19 -1.98 -8.02 22.38
CA VAL A 19 -2.50 -8.47 23.67
C VAL A 19 -3.03 -9.91 23.60
N LEU A 20 -3.79 -10.24 22.55
CA LEU A 20 -4.31 -11.59 22.33
C LEU A 20 -3.17 -12.60 22.14
N SER A 21 -2.16 -12.25 21.33
CA SER A 21 -0.99 -13.11 21.10
C SER A 21 -0.19 -13.34 22.38
N LEU A 22 -0.07 -12.32 23.24
CA LEU A 22 0.62 -12.42 24.52
C LEU A 22 -0.14 -13.32 25.49
N ALA A 23 -1.47 -13.19 25.57
CA ALA A 23 -2.32 -14.06 26.38
C ALA A 23 -2.24 -15.52 25.91
N LEU A 24 -2.34 -15.77 24.60
CA LEU A 24 -2.22 -17.10 24.02
C LEU A 24 -0.83 -17.70 24.23
N ALA A 25 0.24 -16.91 24.07
CA ALA A 25 1.60 -17.36 24.30
C ALA A 25 1.85 -17.76 25.76
N PHE A 26 1.24 -17.05 26.69
CA PHE A 26 1.31 -17.37 28.12
C PHE A 26 0.50 -18.63 28.46
N LEU A 27 -0.71 -18.76 27.94
CA LEU A 27 -1.59 -19.91 28.18
C LEU A 27 -1.05 -21.20 27.56
N LEU A 28 -0.57 -21.13 26.31
CA LEU A 28 -0.14 -22.28 25.52
C LEU A 28 1.38 -22.54 25.59
N HIS A 29 2.14 -21.65 26.25
CA HIS A 29 3.61 -21.69 26.33
C HIS A 29 4.31 -21.74 24.96
N ALA A 30 3.62 -21.35 23.89
CA ALA A 30 4.06 -21.44 22.50
C ALA A 30 3.62 -20.20 21.71
N GLY A 31 4.28 -19.87 20.61
CA GLY A 31 3.89 -18.74 19.76
C GLY A 31 4.48 -17.38 20.16
N TRP A 32 5.56 -17.36 20.95
CA TRP A 32 6.32 -16.15 21.30
C TRP A 32 6.79 -15.33 20.09
N TRP A 33 6.97 -15.96 18.93
CA TRP A 33 7.30 -15.26 17.69
C TRP A 33 6.20 -14.30 17.23
N LEU A 34 4.92 -14.64 17.45
CA LEU A 34 3.79 -13.74 17.15
C LEU A 34 3.78 -12.52 18.06
N VAL A 35 4.16 -12.70 19.32
CA VAL A 35 4.28 -11.61 20.30
C VAL A 35 5.38 -10.65 19.88
N LEU A 36 6.54 -11.17 19.48
CA LEU A 36 7.64 -10.34 18.99
C LEU A 36 7.24 -9.55 17.72
N LEU A 37 6.59 -10.22 16.76
CA LEU A 37 6.13 -9.60 15.52
C LEU A 37 5.11 -8.48 15.78
N SER A 38 4.04 -8.79 16.51
CA SER A 38 2.96 -7.84 16.81
C SER A 38 3.40 -6.72 17.77
N GLY A 39 4.32 -7.02 18.69
CA GLY A 39 4.94 -6.03 19.58
C GLY A 39 5.79 -5.04 18.80
N GLY A 40 6.58 -5.50 17.82
CA GLY A 40 7.35 -4.64 16.92
C GLY A 40 6.44 -3.69 16.12
N LEU A 41 5.35 -4.21 15.54
CA LEU A 41 4.36 -3.39 14.83
C LEU A 41 3.70 -2.35 15.74
N THR A 42 3.41 -2.72 16.98
CA THR A 42 2.83 -1.81 17.98
C THR A 42 3.82 -0.69 18.33
N ALA A 43 5.11 -1.01 18.51
CA ALA A 43 6.15 -0.01 18.79
C ALA A 43 6.36 0.97 17.62
N ILE A 44 6.30 0.48 16.37
CA ILE A 44 6.31 1.33 15.18
C ILE A 44 5.09 2.24 15.18
N GLY A 45 3.90 1.70 15.43
CA GLY A 45 2.68 2.48 15.53
C GLY A 45 2.77 3.58 16.60
N ILE A 46 3.28 3.27 17.79
CA ILE A 46 3.51 4.30 18.84
C ILE A 46 4.48 5.38 18.36
N SER A 47 5.56 4.98 17.70
CA SER A 47 6.54 5.92 17.12
C SER A 47 5.90 6.81 16.04
N ASP A 48 4.97 6.24 15.25
CA ASP A 48 4.19 6.96 14.24
C ASP A 48 3.22 7.99 14.83
N LEU A 49 2.60 7.67 15.98
CA LEU A 49 1.76 8.62 16.71
C LEU A 49 2.60 9.72 17.36
N ALA A 50 3.79 9.39 17.86
CA ALA A 50 4.66 10.32 18.57
C ALA A 50 5.40 11.30 17.62
N GLN A 51 5.67 10.91 16.37
CA GLN A 51 6.35 11.78 15.42
C GLN A 51 5.47 12.96 15.01
N THR A 52 6.05 14.17 15.09
CA THR A 52 5.36 15.42 14.70
C THR A 52 5.69 15.87 13.27
N LYS A 53 6.70 15.26 12.63
CA LYS A 53 7.23 15.69 11.33
C LYS A 53 6.33 15.33 10.14
N ARG A 54 5.61 14.21 10.20
CA ARG A 54 4.79 13.70 9.09
C ARG A 54 3.33 13.51 9.52
N SER A 55 2.49 14.50 9.22
CA SER A 55 1.05 14.50 9.55
C SER A 55 0.28 13.30 9.00
N ILE A 56 0.75 12.70 7.90
CA ILE A 56 0.13 11.51 7.29
C ILE A 56 0.33 10.27 8.18
N LEU A 57 1.54 10.04 8.69
CA LEU A 57 1.85 8.90 9.56
C LEU A 57 1.13 9.03 10.91
N ARG A 58 0.99 10.27 11.42
CA ARG A 58 0.23 10.53 12.65
C ARG A 58 -1.27 10.25 12.52
N ASN A 59 -1.87 10.53 11.36
CA ASN A 59 -3.29 10.28 11.10
C ASN A 59 -3.59 8.85 10.63
N TYR A 60 -2.59 8.15 10.10
CA TYR A 60 -2.69 6.78 9.59
C TYR A 60 -1.45 5.99 10.03
N PRO A 61 -1.32 5.69 11.34
CA PRO A 61 -0.19 4.92 11.85
C PRO A 61 -0.16 3.54 11.20
N ILE A 62 1.03 3.04 10.87
CA ILE A 62 1.26 1.78 10.14
C ILE A 62 0.79 1.85 8.66
N LEU A 63 -0.45 2.24 8.38
CA LEU A 63 -1.00 2.37 7.01
C LEU A 63 -0.28 3.42 6.17
N GLY A 64 0.26 4.48 6.80
CA GLY A 64 1.03 5.51 6.10
C GLY A 64 2.26 4.93 5.40
N HIS A 65 2.84 3.84 5.90
CA HIS A 65 3.95 3.14 5.25
C HIS A 65 3.51 2.45 3.95
N LEU A 66 2.27 1.93 3.88
CA LEU A 66 1.74 1.33 2.66
C LEU A 66 1.64 2.34 1.52
N ARG A 67 1.30 3.60 1.83
CA ARG A 67 1.28 4.67 0.81
C ARG A 67 2.65 4.83 0.15
N PHE A 68 3.71 4.92 0.96
CA PHE A 68 5.08 5.03 0.44
C PHE A 68 5.50 3.77 -0.33
N PHE A 69 5.08 2.59 0.14
CA PHE A 69 5.34 1.34 -0.56
C PHE A 69 4.66 1.27 -1.94
N PHE A 70 3.39 1.67 -2.05
CA PHE A 70 2.69 1.71 -3.33
C PHE A 70 3.21 2.80 -4.26
N GLU A 71 3.70 3.91 -3.72
CA GLU A 71 4.32 4.98 -4.50
C GLU A 71 5.58 4.49 -5.21
N LEU A 72 6.32 3.56 -4.58
CA LEU A 72 7.48 2.91 -5.19
C LEU A 72 7.10 1.92 -6.29
N ILE A 73 5.98 1.20 -6.19
CA ILE A 73 5.56 0.16 -7.16
C ILE A 73 4.79 0.75 -8.37
N ARG A 74 4.16 1.91 -8.17
CA ARG A 74 3.37 2.61 -9.19
C ARG A 74 4.12 2.79 -10.53
N PRO A 75 5.39 3.25 -10.59
CA PRO A 75 6.09 3.41 -11.87
C PRO A 75 6.29 2.09 -12.63
N GLU A 76 6.64 1.00 -11.95
CA GLU A 76 6.82 -0.32 -12.59
C GLU A 76 5.49 -0.82 -13.16
N ILE A 77 4.38 -0.72 -12.41
CA ILE A 77 3.06 -1.11 -12.93
C ILE A 77 2.73 -0.31 -14.19
N ARG A 78 3.00 1.00 -14.20
CA ARG A 78 2.74 1.84 -15.37
C ARG A 78 3.58 1.39 -16.57
N GLN A 79 4.85 1.12 -16.35
CA GLN A 79 5.78 0.74 -17.40
C GLN A 79 5.47 -0.63 -18.01
N TYR A 80 4.98 -1.61 -17.26
CA TYR A 80 4.70 -2.95 -17.78
C TYR A 80 3.26 -3.16 -18.26
N PHE A 81 2.27 -2.48 -17.66
CA PHE A 81 0.86 -2.69 -18.01
C PHE A 81 0.27 -1.62 -18.92
N LEU A 82 0.85 -0.41 -18.98
CA LEU A 82 0.33 0.66 -19.84
C LEU A 82 1.21 0.93 -21.06
N GLU A 83 2.52 0.67 -21.00
CA GLU A 83 3.41 0.87 -22.15
C GLU A 83 3.22 -0.21 -23.25
N ASP A 84 2.62 -1.36 -22.93
CA ASP A 84 2.47 -2.50 -23.87
C ASP A 84 1.19 -2.41 -24.73
N ASP A 85 0.12 -1.76 -24.25
CA ASP A 85 -1.19 -1.70 -24.96
C ASP A 85 -1.58 -0.29 -25.44
N LYS A 86 -0.76 0.73 -25.17
CA LYS A 86 -1.01 2.11 -25.59
C LYS A 86 0.24 2.75 -26.17
N GLU A 87 0.73 2.17 -27.27
CA GLU A 87 1.29 3.01 -28.33
C GLU A 87 0.17 3.94 -28.83
N GLU A 88 -0.03 5.06 -28.14
CA GLU A 88 -0.70 6.26 -28.64
C GLU A 88 0.21 6.91 -29.68
N THR A 89 0.57 6.16 -30.72
CA THR A 89 1.05 6.76 -31.96
C THR A 89 -0.20 7.25 -32.70
N PRO A 90 -0.22 8.51 -33.21
CA PRO A 90 -1.43 9.10 -33.79
C PRO A 90 -1.90 8.41 -35.08
N PHE A 91 -1.24 7.33 -35.52
CA PHE A 91 -1.63 6.50 -36.65
C PHE A 91 -1.36 5.03 -36.36
N SER A 92 -2.42 4.23 -36.27
CA SER A 92 -2.26 2.77 -36.24
C SER A 92 -1.59 2.30 -37.55
N ARG A 93 -0.81 1.21 -37.52
CA ARG A 93 -0.23 0.64 -38.76
C ARG A 93 -1.30 0.37 -39.83
N ALA A 94 -2.53 0.06 -39.40
CA ALA A 94 -3.69 -0.11 -40.28
C ALA A 94 -4.13 1.20 -40.98
N GLN A 95 -3.98 2.37 -40.35
CA GLN A 95 -4.25 3.65 -41.00
C GLN A 95 -3.16 3.99 -42.04
N ARG A 96 -1.89 3.61 -41.80
CA ARG A 96 -0.82 3.80 -42.79
C ARG A 96 -1.04 2.99 -44.07
N SER A 97 -1.55 1.75 -43.99
CA SER A 97 -1.81 0.94 -45.18
C SER A 97 -2.94 1.50 -46.06
N ILE A 98 -3.95 2.13 -45.46
CA ILE A 98 -5.07 2.75 -46.20
C ILE A 98 -4.58 3.97 -47.00
N VAL A 99 -3.67 4.78 -46.44
CA VAL A 99 -3.10 5.95 -47.15
C VAL A 99 -2.25 5.50 -48.35
N TYR A 100 -1.43 4.46 -48.19
CA TYR A 100 -0.64 3.92 -49.30
C TYR A 100 -1.50 3.29 -50.41
N GLN A 101 -2.59 2.62 -50.06
CA GLN A 101 -3.52 2.08 -51.06
C GLN A 101 -4.18 3.19 -51.90
N ARG A 102 -4.56 4.30 -51.27
CA ARG A 102 -5.18 5.44 -51.98
C ARG A 102 -4.18 6.26 -52.78
N ALA A 103 -2.92 6.33 -52.36
CA ALA A 103 -1.89 7.10 -53.07
C ALA A 103 -1.34 6.41 -54.33
N LYS A 104 -1.61 5.12 -54.52
CA LYS A 104 -1.18 4.34 -55.70
C LYS A 104 -2.26 4.22 -56.78
N GLN A 105 -3.44 4.77 -56.54
CA GLN A 105 -4.55 4.87 -57.50
C GLN A 105 -4.44 6.19 -58.28
#